data_AF-A0A0F9F1H5-F1
#
_entry.id   AF-A0A0F9F1H5-F1
#
_cell.length_a   1.000
_cell.length_b   1.000
_cell.length_c   1.000
_cell.angle_alpha   90.00
_cell.angle_beta   90.00
_cell.angle_gamma   90.00
#
_symmetry.space_group_name_H-M   'P 1'
#
loop_
_entity.id
_entity.type
_entity.pdbx_description
1 polymer ?
#
loop_
_entity_poly.entity_id
_entity_poly.type
_entity_poly.pdbx_seq_one_letter_code
_entity_poly.pdbx_strand_id
1 'polypeptide(L)'
;MEKGFWGPSTWCTIHTAATDYKPENRFSFKQFVYSLPFLLPCQYCRQHLYQNLRTIPLNDMSLENNKTLFMWSYFLHDLVNKQLYKKPSPAYPVAEEYYFSNSNIWGPCFWRTIHAFAAAYRPTQDVKSAFKQFIYSLTGILPCKICREHYTHNLNQIPLNEEYLKDAHNLFLWSYLLHDLVNKQLETVSPPFEEIKAQYFNEQVCSSCGTLTA
;
A
#
# COMPACT_ATOMS: atom_id res chain seq x y z
N MET A 1 -1.93 -4.95 14.42
CA MET A 1 -0.97 -5.42 13.41
C MET A 1 0.39 -4.75 13.64
N GLU A 2 1.44 -5.54 13.78
CA GLU A 2 2.80 -5.06 14.04
C GLU A 2 3.34 -4.19 12.88
N LYS A 3 4.07 -3.12 13.18
CA LYS A 3 4.65 -2.22 12.18
C LYS A 3 5.63 -2.93 11.23
N GLY A 4 6.36 -3.95 11.73
CA GLY A 4 7.30 -4.74 10.94
C GLY A 4 6.62 -5.57 9.83
N PHE A 5 5.35 -5.93 10.03
CA PHE A 5 4.63 -6.79 9.10
C PHE A 5 4.16 -6.07 7.83
N TRP A 6 3.64 -4.84 7.96
CA TRP A 6 3.05 -4.07 6.84
C TRP A 6 3.91 -2.88 6.39
N GLY A 7 4.74 -2.31 7.27
CA GLY A 7 5.50 -1.10 6.99
C GLY A 7 6.47 -1.25 5.81
N PRO A 8 7.32 -2.30 5.78
CA PRO A 8 8.25 -2.52 4.67
C PRO A 8 7.57 -2.65 3.31
N SER A 9 6.46 -3.40 3.23
CA SER A 9 5.74 -3.57 1.97
C SER A 9 5.06 -2.28 1.52
N THR A 10 4.51 -1.48 2.43
CA THR A 10 3.92 -0.18 2.08
C THR A 10 4.96 0.79 1.53
N TRP A 11 6.14 0.88 2.14
CA TRP A 11 7.23 1.70 1.58
C TRP A 11 7.71 1.18 0.23
N CYS A 12 7.89 -0.14 0.09
CA CYS A 12 8.23 -0.74 -1.18
C CYS A 12 7.17 -0.44 -2.25
N THR A 13 5.86 -0.48 -1.92
CA THR A 13 4.77 -0.08 -2.82
C THR A 13 4.92 1.38 -3.25
N ILE A 14 5.19 2.31 -2.33
CA ILE A 14 5.37 3.73 -2.67
C ILE A 14 6.56 3.93 -3.61
N HIS A 15 7.71 3.34 -3.28
CA HIS A 15 8.93 3.49 -4.07
C HIS A 15 8.79 2.87 -5.46
N THR A 16 8.25 1.65 -5.55
CA THR A 16 8.07 0.96 -6.83
C THR A 16 6.99 1.60 -7.69
N ALA A 17 5.89 2.10 -7.12
CA ALA A 17 4.90 2.88 -7.85
C ALA A 17 5.53 4.12 -8.52
N ALA A 18 6.55 4.72 -7.88
CA ALA A 18 7.22 5.89 -8.40
C ALA A 18 8.18 5.58 -9.57
N THR A 19 8.72 4.36 -9.71
CA THR A 19 9.74 4.07 -10.74
C THR A 19 9.18 4.05 -12.17
N ASP A 20 7.94 3.60 -12.37
CA ASP A 20 7.21 3.63 -13.66
C ASP A 20 6.21 4.80 -13.75
N TYR A 21 6.29 5.77 -12.83
CA TYR A 21 5.38 6.90 -12.84
C TYR A 21 5.52 7.74 -14.11
N LYS A 22 4.37 8.22 -14.60
CA LYS A 22 4.27 9.17 -15.70
C LYS A 22 3.27 10.27 -15.34
N PRO A 23 3.44 11.52 -15.85
CA PRO A 23 2.58 12.65 -15.51
C PRO A 23 1.08 12.42 -15.72
N GLU A 24 0.68 11.60 -16.69
CA GLU A 24 -0.71 11.21 -16.89
C GLU A 24 -1.34 10.47 -15.69
N ASN A 25 -0.52 9.81 -14.87
CA ASN A 25 -0.94 9.05 -13.68
C ASN A 25 -1.00 9.91 -12.40
N ARG A 26 -0.83 11.25 -12.52
CA ARG A 26 -0.79 12.19 -11.40
C ARG A 26 -1.99 12.05 -10.46
N PHE A 27 -3.19 11.93 -11.02
CA PHE A 27 -4.42 11.80 -10.23
C PHE A 27 -4.39 10.52 -9.40
N SER A 28 -4.11 9.38 -10.02
CA SER A 28 -4.02 8.09 -9.36
C SER A 28 -2.96 8.10 -8.26
N PHE A 29 -1.77 8.65 -8.51
CA PHE A 29 -0.73 8.72 -7.48
C PHE A 29 -1.13 9.58 -6.28
N LYS A 30 -1.80 10.72 -6.51
CA LYS A 30 -2.36 11.54 -5.42
C LYS A 30 -3.42 10.76 -4.61
N GLN A 31 -4.35 10.07 -5.28
CA GLN A 31 -5.36 9.24 -4.61
C GLN A 31 -4.71 8.16 -3.74
N PHE A 32 -3.66 7.49 -4.25
CA PHE A 32 -2.89 6.53 -3.47
C PHE A 32 -2.30 7.17 -2.22
N VAL A 33 -1.47 8.20 -2.37
CA VAL A 33 -0.75 8.82 -1.23
C VAL A 33 -1.70 9.41 -0.20
N TYR A 34 -2.76 10.10 -0.62
CA TYR A 34 -3.70 10.75 0.29
C TYR A 34 -4.71 9.78 0.95
N SER A 35 -4.82 8.55 0.47
CA SER A 35 -5.56 7.50 1.19
C SER A 35 -4.80 6.98 2.42
N LEU A 36 -3.47 7.01 2.40
CA LEU A 36 -2.63 6.37 3.42
C LEU A 36 -2.88 6.90 4.86
N PRO A 37 -3.06 8.22 5.11
CA PRO A 37 -3.41 8.72 6.44
C PRO A 37 -4.69 8.14 7.04
N PHE A 38 -5.52 7.43 6.28
CA PHE A 38 -6.69 6.72 6.80
C PHE A 38 -6.44 5.22 6.94
N LEU A 39 -5.65 4.65 6.02
CA LEU A 39 -5.49 3.20 5.84
C LEU A 39 -4.37 2.56 6.65
N LEU A 40 -3.34 3.32 7.07
CA LEU A 40 -2.23 2.69 7.79
C LEU A 40 -2.73 1.97 9.07
N PRO A 41 -2.32 0.70 9.32
CA PRO A 41 -2.78 -0.06 10.48
C PRO A 41 -2.44 0.55 11.86
N CYS A 42 -1.59 1.57 11.90
CA CYS A 42 -1.09 2.24 13.10
C CYS A 42 -1.65 3.66 13.22
N GLN A 43 -2.38 3.96 14.30
CA GLN A 43 -3.00 5.28 14.53
C GLN A 43 -1.98 6.43 14.56
N TYR A 44 -0.88 6.30 15.30
CA TYR A 44 0.15 7.34 15.34
C TYR A 44 0.82 7.56 13.99
N CYS A 45 1.02 6.47 13.24
CA CYS A 45 1.62 6.51 11.91
C CYS A 45 0.73 7.27 10.91
N ARG A 46 -0.60 7.14 11.03
CA ARG A 46 -1.57 7.94 10.27
C ARG A 46 -1.44 9.43 10.54
N GLN A 47 -1.40 9.82 11.81
CA GLN A 47 -1.27 11.22 12.24
C GLN A 47 0.08 11.81 11.80
N HIS A 48 1.18 11.08 12.01
CA HIS A 48 2.50 11.52 11.58
C HIS A 48 2.61 11.61 10.06
N LEU A 49 2.06 10.66 9.30
CA LEU A 49 2.06 10.76 7.84
C LEU A 49 1.27 11.99 7.37
N TYR A 50 0.11 12.26 7.97
CA TYR A 50 -0.65 13.48 7.68
C TYR A 50 0.18 14.76 7.91
N GLN A 51 0.94 14.83 9.01
CA GLN A 51 1.84 15.96 9.29
C GLN A 51 3.02 16.00 8.31
N ASN A 52 3.64 14.85 8.01
CA ASN A 52 4.78 14.74 7.11
C ASN A 52 4.42 15.15 5.69
N LEU A 53 3.19 14.87 5.23
CA LEU A 53 2.69 15.33 3.93
C LEU A 53 2.44 16.84 3.88
N ARG A 54 2.40 17.55 5.02
CA ARG A 54 2.43 19.02 5.07
C ARG A 54 3.85 19.57 5.01
N THR A 55 4.82 18.83 5.55
CA THR A 55 6.25 19.19 5.52
C THR A 55 6.90 18.90 4.17
N ILE A 56 6.60 17.73 3.58
CA ILE A 56 7.11 17.27 2.28
C ILE A 56 5.89 16.99 1.38
N PRO A 57 5.21 18.05 0.89
CA PRO A 57 4.00 17.90 0.11
C PRO A 57 4.27 17.24 -1.23
N LEU A 58 3.33 16.39 -1.66
CA LEU A 58 3.31 15.85 -3.01
C LEU A 58 2.81 16.93 -3.98
N ASN A 59 3.75 17.79 -4.42
CA ASN A 59 3.48 18.97 -5.24
C ASN A 59 3.77 18.71 -6.73
N ASP A 60 3.60 19.74 -7.55
CA ASP A 60 3.74 19.60 -8.99
C ASP A 60 5.17 19.31 -9.45
N MET A 61 6.18 19.79 -8.71
CA MET A 61 7.58 19.49 -8.95
C MET A 61 7.91 18.03 -8.60
N SER A 62 7.39 17.53 -7.49
CA SER A 62 7.52 16.10 -7.15
C SER A 62 6.87 15.20 -8.21
N LEU A 63 5.78 15.65 -8.82
CA LEU A 63 5.00 14.91 -9.81
C LEU A 63 5.40 15.16 -11.28
N GLU A 64 6.56 15.77 -11.52
CA GLU A 64 7.04 16.10 -12.87
C GLU A 64 7.40 14.85 -13.68
N ASN A 65 8.09 13.89 -13.08
CA ASN A 65 8.46 12.61 -13.70
C ASN A 65 8.77 11.55 -12.63
N ASN A 66 9.12 10.34 -13.04
CA ASN A 66 9.45 9.24 -12.11
C ASN A 66 10.65 9.55 -11.21
N LYS A 67 11.65 10.29 -11.69
CA LYS A 67 12.84 10.66 -10.90
C LYS A 67 12.50 11.63 -9.78
N THR A 68 11.77 12.71 -10.08
CA THR A 68 11.34 13.68 -9.05
C THR A 68 10.40 13.01 -8.04
N LEU A 69 9.53 12.10 -8.50
CA LEU A 69 8.59 11.42 -7.62
C LEU A 69 9.28 10.39 -6.72
N PHE A 70 10.22 9.63 -7.28
CA PHE A 70 11.04 8.70 -6.49
C PHE A 70 11.85 9.46 -5.44
N MET A 71 12.47 10.58 -5.80
CA MET A 71 13.18 11.45 -4.86
C MET A 71 12.28 11.98 -3.74
N TRP A 72 11.06 12.42 -4.06
CA TRP A 72 10.07 12.80 -3.05
C TRP A 72 9.76 11.63 -2.09
N SER A 73 9.55 10.43 -2.64
CA SER A 73 9.26 9.24 -1.81
C SER A 73 10.42 8.86 -0.89
N TYR A 74 11.65 9.01 -1.37
CA TYR A 74 12.88 8.79 -0.61
C TYR A 74 12.97 9.77 0.57
N PHE A 75 12.79 11.07 0.33
CA PHE A 75 12.86 12.07 1.41
C PHE A 75 11.74 11.91 2.43
N LEU A 76 10.53 11.54 1.99
CA LEU A 76 9.44 11.25 2.91
C LEU A 76 9.76 10.04 3.82
N HIS A 77 10.33 8.97 3.26
CA HIS A 77 10.74 7.80 4.02
C HIS A 77 11.89 8.12 4.99
N ASP A 78 12.89 8.87 4.54
CA ASP A 78 14.03 9.26 5.37
C ASP A 78 13.62 10.16 6.55
N LEU A 79 12.67 11.08 6.33
CA LEU A 79 12.04 11.86 7.40
C LEU A 79 11.40 10.94 8.46
N VAL A 80 10.66 9.91 8.03
CA VAL A 80 10.04 8.94 8.94
C VAL A 80 11.10 8.11 9.68
N ASN A 81 12.17 7.68 9.01
CA ASN A 81 13.28 6.97 9.65
C ASN A 81 13.93 7.82 10.75
N LYS A 82 14.17 9.11 10.49
CA LYS A 82 14.69 10.06 11.46
C LYS A 82 13.75 10.24 12.67
N GLN A 83 12.44 10.39 12.44
CA GLN A 83 11.44 10.53 13.51
C GLN A 83 11.33 9.29 14.40
N LEU A 84 11.64 8.10 13.85
CA LEU A 84 11.61 6.84 14.57
C LEU A 84 12.97 6.43 15.14
N TYR A 85 13.99 7.28 15.05
CA TYR A 85 15.37 6.97 15.46
C TYR A 85 15.92 5.68 14.83
N LYS A 86 15.51 5.39 13.59
CA LYS A 86 16.00 4.25 12.81
C LYS A 86 17.30 4.59 12.10
N LYS A 87 17.97 3.56 11.58
CA LYS A 87 19.09 3.75 10.65
C LYS A 87 18.62 4.64 9.48
N PRO A 88 19.46 5.59 9.03
CA PRO A 88 19.14 6.40 7.85
C PRO A 88 18.99 5.50 6.63
N SER A 89 18.27 6.01 5.62
CA SER A 89 18.15 5.33 4.34
C SER A 89 19.55 5.17 3.69
N PRO A 90 19.76 4.15 2.84
CA PRO A 90 20.95 4.10 1.99
C PRO A 90 21.10 5.41 1.21
N ALA A 91 22.32 5.80 0.86
CA ALA A 91 22.55 7.01 0.07
C ALA A 91 21.66 7.01 -1.19
N TYR A 92 21.12 8.18 -1.56
CA TYR A 92 20.13 8.29 -2.64
C TYR A 92 20.50 7.54 -3.92
N PRO A 93 21.74 7.63 -4.48
CA PRO A 93 22.10 6.88 -5.68
C PRO A 93 22.00 5.36 -5.51
N VAL A 94 22.32 4.83 -4.32
CA VAL A 94 22.22 3.39 -4.01
C VAL A 94 20.76 2.95 -3.95
N ALA A 95 19.89 3.75 -3.32
CA ALA A 95 18.46 3.46 -3.27
C ALA A 95 17.82 3.55 -4.66
N GLU A 96 18.18 4.58 -5.43
CA GLU A 96 17.71 4.76 -6.80
C GLU A 96 18.12 3.58 -7.68
N GLU A 97 19.40 3.22 -7.69
CA GLU A 97 19.89 2.07 -8.45
C GLU A 97 19.14 0.78 -8.08
N TYR A 98 18.96 0.52 -6.78
CA TYR A 98 18.24 -0.66 -6.32
C TYR A 98 16.80 -0.73 -6.87
N TYR A 99 16.01 0.33 -6.72
CA TYR A 99 14.60 0.27 -7.14
C TYR A 99 14.42 0.32 -8.67
N PHE A 100 15.28 1.04 -9.39
CA PHE A 100 15.19 1.14 -10.85
C PHE A 100 15.73 -0.10 -11.58
N SER A 101 16.61 -0.89 -10.94
CA SER A 101 17.13 -2.15 -11.53
C SER A 101 16.32 -3.39 -11.18
N ASN A 102 15.45 -3.34 -10.15
CA ASN A 102 14.71 -4.50 -9.67
C ASN A 102 13.21 -4.44 -10.00
N SER A 103 12.85 -4.70 -11.26
CA SER A 103 11.46 -4.61 -11.75
C SER A 103 10.51 -5.67 -11.19
N ASN A 104 10.99 -6.70 -10.47
CA ASN A 104 10.16 -7.83 -10.04
C ASN A 104 9.71 -7.75 -8.57
N ILE A 105 10.19 -6.77 -7.80
CA ILE A 105 9.89 -6.67 -6.37
C ILE A 105 8.51 -6.03 -6.10
N TRP A 106 7.92 -5.31 -7.08
CA TRP A 106 6.70 -4.53 -6.84
C TRP A 106 5.49 -5.44 -6.55
N GLY A 107 5.31 -6.54 -7.28
CA GLY A 107 4.13 -7.41 -7.16
C GLY A 107 3.85 -7.85 -5.72
N PRO A 108 4.82 -8.52 -5.05
CA PRO A 108 4.70 -8.88 -3.64
C PRO A 108 4.43 -7.69 -2.71
N CYS A 109 5.04 -6.53 -2.96
CA CYS A 109 4.85 -5.35 -2.14
C CYS A 109 3.42 -4.80 -2.21
N PHE A 110 2.85 -4.69 -3.41
CA PHE A 110 1.46 -4.24 -3.60
C PHE A 110 0.48 -5.22 -2.95
N TRP A 111 0.59 -6.53 -3.20
CA TRP A 111 -0.33 -7.51 -2.64
C TRP A 111 -0.27 -7.54 -1.11
N ARG A 112 0.93 -7.56 -0.53
CA ARG A 112 1.08 -7.52 0.94
C ARG A 112 0.47 -6.25 1.53
N THR A 113 0.62 -5.10 0.87
CA THR A 113 0.00 -3.83 1.30
C THR A 113 -1.53 -3.89 1.21
N ILE A 114 -2.09 -4.41 0.10
CA ILE A 114 -3.54 -4.57 -0.07
C ILE A 114 -4.13 -5.45 1.03
N HIS A 115 -3.56 -6.64 1.23
CA HIS A 115 -4.02 -7.59 2.24
C HIS A 115 -3.86 -7.04 3.66
N ALA A 116 -2.75 -6.33 3.96
CA ALA A 116 -2.54 -5.72 5.27
C ALA A 116 -3.57 -4.61 5.57
N PHE A 117 -3.86 -3.75 4.60
CA PHE A 117 -4.87 -2.69 4.76
C PHE A 117 -6.28 -3.28 4.88
N ALA A 118 -6.59 -4.35 4.12
CA ALA A 118 -7.85 -5.06 4.23
C ALA A 118 -8.03 -5.71 5.61
N ALA A 119 -6.99 -6.37 6.14
CA ALA A 119 -7.05 -7.01 7.45
C ALA A 119 -7.10 -6.01 8.63
N ALA A 120 -6.53 -4.81 8.46
CA ALA A 120 -6.54 -3.74 9.46
C ALA A 120 -7.74 -2.76 9.31
N TYR A 121 -8.63 -3.05 8.36
CA TYR A 121 -9.73 -2.18 7.96
C TYR A 121 -10.73 -1.93 9.09
N ARG A 122 -11.29 -0.71 9.11
CA ARG A 122 -12.32 -0.27 10.05
C ARG A 122 -13.43 0.41 9.28
N PRO A 123 -14.70 -0.03 9.39
CA PRO A 123 -15.78 0.37 8.47
C PRO A 123 -16.36 1.77 8.73
N THR A 124 -15.52 2.75 9.07
CA THR A 124 -15.91 4.17 9.10
C THR A 124 -16.00 4.74 7.68
N GLN A 125 -16.81 5.77 7.46
CA GLN A 125 -17.04 6.34 6.13
C GLN A 125 -15.77 6.88 5.46
N ASP A 126 -14.87 7.49 6.23
CA ASP A 126 -13.61 8.02 5.72
C ASP A 126 -12.66 6.88 5.29
N VAL A 127 -12.59 5.81 6.08
CA VAL A 127 -11.77 4.63 5.75
C VAL A 127 -12.35 3.87 4.56
N LYS A 128 -13.68 3.74 4.44
CA LYS A 128 -14.36 3.22 3.24
C LYS A 128 -13.94 4.00 1.99
N SER A 129 -14.07 5.33 2.06
CA SER A 129 -13.71 6.22 0.96
C SER A 129 -12.23 6.08 0.61
N ALA A 130 -11.34 6.15 1.60
CA ALA A 130 -9.90 6.00 1.41
C ALA A 130 -9.51 4.64 0.80
N PHE A 131 -10.15 3.55 1.23
CA PHE A 131 -9.85 2.23 0.68
C PHE A 131 -10.29 2.12 -0.78
N LYS A 132 -11.46 2.67 -1.15
CA LYS A 132 -11.87 2.80 -2.56
C LYS A 132 -10.83 3.60 -3.35
N GLN A 133 -10.41 4.77 -2.86
CA GLN A 133 -9.40 5.61 -3.51
C GLN A 133 -8.07 4.86 -3.72
N PHE A 134 -7.61 4.14 -2.71
CA PHE A 134 -6.42 3.30 -2.79
C PHE A 134 -6.56 2.23 -3.88
N ILE A 135 -7.61 1.41 -3.83
CA ILE A 135 -7.81 0.32 -4.78
C ILE A 135 -7.92 0.83 -6.23
N TYR A 136 -8.74 1.86 -6.47
CA TYR A 136 -8.92 2.38 -7.82
C TYR A 136 -7.70 3.15 -8.33
N SER A 137 -6.87 3.72 -7.45
CA SER A 137 -5.61 4.33 -7.88
C SER A 137 -4.64 3.34 -8.53
N LEU A 138 -4.70 2.05 -8.16
CA LEU A 138 -3.79 1.02 -8.68
C LEU A 138 -3.93 0.85 -10.20
N THR A 139 -5.11 1.14 -10.76
CA THR A 139 -5.34 1.15 -12.22
C THR A 139 -4.39 2.10 -12.98
N GLY A 140 -3.83 3.12 -12.32
CA GLY A 140 -2.86 4.06 -12.90
C GLY A 140 -1.43 3.91 -12.37
N ILE A 141 -1.18 3.19 -11.28
CA ILE A 141 0.14 3.21 -10.60
C ILE A 141 0.86 1.87 -10.50
N LEU A 142 0.24 0.75 -10.90
CA LEU A 142 0.97 -0.52 -10.95
C LEU A 142 2.13 -0.39 -11.97
N PRO A 143 3.39 -0.74 -11.64
CA PRO A 143 4.56 -0.63 -12.52
C PRO A 143 4.61 -1.63 -13.70
N CYS A 144 3.47 -1.89 -14.31
CA CYS A 144 3.30 -2.83 -15.41
C CYS A 144 2.02 -2.49 -16.17
N LYS A 145 2.14 -2.05 -17.43
CA LYS A 145 0.99 -1.63 -18.25
C LYS A 145 -0.06 -2.73 -18.42
N ILE A 146 0.37 -3.93 -18.81
CA ILE A 146 -0.53 -5.08 -19.00
C ILE A 146 -1.23 -5.43 -17.67
N CYS A 147 -0.50 -5.37 -16.56
CA CYS A 147 -1.05 -5.62 -15.24
C CYS A 147 -2.11 -4.59 -14.86
N ARG A 148 -1.97 -3.31 -15.24
CA ARG A 148 -3.01 -2.27 -15.04
C ARG A 148 -4.29 -2.59 -15.81
N GLU A 149 -4.16 -3.05 -17.05
CA GLU A 149 -5.30 -3.45 -17.90
C GLU A 149 -6.03 -4.66 -17.32
N HIS A 150 -5.29 -5.73 -16.97
CA HIS A 150 -5.85 -6.91 -16.32
C HIS A 150 -6.47 -6.58 -14.96
N TYR A 151 -5.81 -5.75 -14.14
CA TYR A 151 -6.33 -5.32 -12.86
C TYR A 151 -7.66 -4.56 -13.01
N THR A 152 -7.76 -3.68 -14.01
CA THR A 152 -9.00 -2.95 -14.32
C THR A 152 -10.11 -3.92 -14.74
N HIS A 153 -9.80 -4.94 -15.56
CA HIS A 153 -10.76 -5.98 -15.92
C HIS A 153 -11.21 -6.79 -14.69
N ASN A 154 -10.28 -7.20 -13.82
CA ASN A 154 -10.59 -7.99 -12.63
C ASN A 154 -11.46 -7.20 -11.63
N LEU A 155 -11.22 -5.88 -11.49
CA LEU A 155 -12.10 -5.00 -10.70
C LEU A 155 -13.51 -4.89 -11.26
N ASN A 156 -13.71 -5.06 -12.57
CA ASN A 156 -15.06 -5.12 -13.15
C ASN A 156 -15.76 -6.46 -12.89
N GLN A 157 -15.00 -7.56 -12.78
CA GLN A 157 -15.55 -8.89 -12.44
C GLN A 157 -15.93 -9.01 -10.98
N ILE A 158 -15.09 -8.49 -10.08
CA ILE A 158 -15.32 -8.51 -8.63
C ILE A 158 -15.21 -7.10 -8.02
N PRO A 159 -16.16 -6.21 -8.34
CA PRO A 159 -16.10 -4.84 -7.87
C PRO A 159 -16.16 -4.76 -6.35
N LEU A 160 -15.40 -3.82 -5.80
CA LEU A 160 -15.47 -3.49 -4.39
C LEU A 160 -16.84 -2.87 -4.07
N ASN A 161 -17.71 -3.63 -3.42
CA ASN A 161 -19.08 -3.26 -3.11
C ASN A 161 -19.29 -3.11 -1.60
N GLU A 162 -20.51 -2.73 -1.18
CA GLU A 162 -20.81 -2.51 0.25
C GLU A 162 -20.78 -3.80 1.08
N GLU A 163 -21.00 -4.97 0.48
CA GLU A 163 -20.88 -6.26 1.19
C GLU A 163 -19.43 -6.57 1.54
N TYR A 164 -18.50 -6.32 0.60
CA TYR A 164 -17.07 -6.45 0.87
C TYR A 164 -16.54 -5.38 1.83
N LEU A 165 -17.18 -4.22 1.90
CA LEU A 165 -16.79 -3.11 2.79
C LEU A 165 -17.44 -3.16 4.18
N LYS A 166 -18.16 -4.25 4.49
CA LYS A 166 -18.87 -4.44 5.76
C LYS A 166 -17.93 -4.46 6.96
N ASP A 167 -16.86 -5.23 6.88
CA ASP A 167 -15.85 -5.38 7.93
C ASP A 167 -14.52 -5.88 7.36
N ALA A 168 -13.52 -6.05 8.22
CA ALA A 168 -12.18 -6.47 7.83
C ALA A 168 -12.12 -7.90 7.26
N HIS A 169 -12.98 -8.81 7.71
CA HIS A 169 -13.00 -10.18 7.19
C HIS A 169 -13.57 -10.24 5.79
N ASN A 170 -14.69 -9.54 5.56
CA ASN A 170 -15.30 -9.40 4.23
C ASN A 170 -14.33 -8.72 3.24
N LEU A 171 -13.64 -7.65 3.67
CA LEU A 171 -12.71 -6.95 2.82
C LEU A 171 -11.45 -7.76 2.53
N PHE A 172 -10.98 -8.52 3.52
CA PHE A 172 -9.85 -9.43 3.33
C PHE A 172 -10.19 -10.56 2.35
N LEU A 173 -11.39 -11.15 2.46
CA LEU A 173 -11.90 -12.13 1.49
C LEU A 173 -11.90 -11.54 0.07
N TRP A 174 -12.42 -10.32 -0.10
CA TRP A 174 -12.38 -9.64 -1.41
C TRP A 174 -10.95 -9.51 -1.95
N SER A 175 -10.01 -9.07 -1.09
CA SER A 175 -8.62 -8.92 -1.51
C SER A 175 -7.98 -10.25 -1.94
N TYR A 176 -8.32 -11.34 -1.25
CA TYR A 176 -7.89 -12.69 -1.61
C TYR A 176 -8.49 -13.13 -2.95
N LEU A 177 -9.81 -12.95 -3.15
CA LEU A 177 -10.48 -13.30 -4.40
C LEU A 177 -9.91 -12.54 -5.60
N LEU A 178 -9.55 -11.26 -5.42
CA LEU A 178 -8.89 -10.46 -6.45
C LEU A 178 -7.50 -10.98 -6.82
N HIS A 179 -6.71 -11.36 -5.82
CA HIS A 179 -5.40 -11.96 -6.05
C HIS A 179 -5.53 -13.34 -6.70
N ASP A 180 -6.53 -14.13 -6.30
CA ASP A 180 -6.82 -15.44 -6.87
C ASP A 180 -7.18 -15.37 -8.37
N LEU A 181 -7.93 -14.35 -8.80
CA LEU A 181 -8.16 -14.10 -10.23
C LEU A 181 -6.85 -13.84 -10.99
N VAL A 182 -5.93 -13.07 -10.41
CA VAL A 182 -4.61 -12.82 -11.00
C VAL A 182 -3.79 -14.11 -11.06
N ASN A 183 -3.79 -14.91 -9.98
CA ASN A 183 -3.06 -16.16 -9.96
C ASN A 183 -3.57 -17.14 -11.03
N LYS A 184 -4.89 -17.23 -11.22
CA LYS A 184 -5.51 -18.01 -12.30
C LYS A 184 -5.10 -17.53 -13.69
N GLN A 185 -5.05 -16.20 -13.91
CA GLN A 185 -4.57 -15.61 -15.18
C GLN A 185 -3.10 -15.92 -15.46
N LEU A 186 -2.31 -16.13 -14.39
CA LEU A 186 -0.89 -16.50 -14.47
C LEU A 186 -0.67 -18.03 -14.41
N GLU A 187 -1.74 -18.83 -14.42
CA GLU A 187 -1.69 -20.30 -14.31
C GLU A 187 -0.96 -20.78 -13.03
N THR A 188 -1.14 -20.03 -11.94
CA THR A 188 -0.57 -20.33 -10.61
C THR A 188 -1.68 -20.65 -9.60
N VAL A 189 -1.31 -21.37 -8.54
CA VAL A 189 -2.25 -21.83 -7.49
C VAL A 189 -2.15 -20.93 -6.27
N SER A 190 -3.28 -20.35 -5.87
CA SER A 190 -3.39 -19.61 -4.61
C SER A 190 -3.29 -20.56 -3.41
N PRO A 191 -2.54 -20.21 -2.35
CA PRO A 191 -2.60 -20.95 -1.09
C PRO A 191 -4.01 -20.91 -0.47
N PRO A 192 -4.38 -21.88 0.38
CA PRO A 192 -5.70 -21.92 1.00
C PRO A 192 -6.07 -20.62 1.74
N PHE A 193 -7.31 -20.16 1.55
CA PHE A 193 -7.79 -18.90 2.14
C PHE A 193 -7.57 -18.80 3.66
N GLU A 194 -7.91 -19.86 4.39
CA GLU A 194 -7.78 -19.86 5.86
C GLU A 194 -6.31 -19.81 6.31
N GLU A 195 -5.37 -20.37 5.54
CA GLU A 195 -3.93 -20.27 5.82
C GLU A 195 -3.46 -18.83 5.66
N ILE A 196 -3.81 -18.19 4.54
CA ILE A 196 -3.45 -16.79 4.28
C ILE A 196 -4.12 -15.85 5.29
N LYS A 197 -5.40 -16.06 5.59
CA LYS A 197 -6.12 -15.28 6.60
C LYS A 197 -5.46 -15.38 7.98
N ALA A 198 -5.04 -16.58 8.40
CA ALA A 198 -4.36 -16.77 9.67
C ALA A 198 -3.10 -15.90 9.78
N GLN A 199 -2.29 -15.77 8.72
CA GLN A 199 -1.09 -14.94 8.72
C GLN A 199 -1.40 -13.47 9.02
N TYR A 200 -2.45 -12.90 8.43
CA TYR A 200 -2.78 -11.48 8.58
C TYR A 200 -3.57 -11.13 9.84
N PHE A 201 -4.33 -12.09 10.39
CA PHE A 201 -5.15 -11.88 11.58
C PHE A 201 -4.47 -12.33 12.88
N ASN A 202 -3.61 -13.35 12.85
CA ASN A 202 -2.87 -13.79 14.04
C ASN A 202 -1.74 -12.82 14.40
N GLU A 203 -1.10 -12.20 13.40
CA GLU A 203 -0.11 -11.13 13.61
C GLU A 203 -0.74 -9.78 14.04
N GLN A 204 -2.04 -9.75 14.30
CA GLN A 204 -2.70 -8.60 14.92
C GLN A 204 -2.59 -8.58 16.45
N VAL A 205 -2.19 -9.70 17.07
CA VAL A 205 -1.99 -9.79 18.52
C VAL A 205 -0.75 -8.96 18.89
N CYS A 206 -0.99 -7.70 19.26
CA CYS A 206 0.00 -6.82 19.85
C CYS A 206 0.44 -7.39 21.20
N SER A 207 1.57 -8.09 21.26
CA SER A 207 2.18 -8.60 22.49
C SER A 207 2.68 -7.50 23.46
N SER A 208 2.54 -6.23 23.09
CA SER A 208 2.96 -5.07 23.89
C SER A 208 1.85 -4.04 24.14
N CYS A 209 0.61 -4.35 23.76
CA CYS A 209 -0.54 -3.54 24.15
C CYS A 209 -1.02 -4.09 25.49
N GLY A 210 -0.35 -3.63 26.56
CA GLY A 210 -0.66 -3.99 27.94
C GLY A 210 -2.17 -3.91 28.18
N THR A 211 -2.72 -5.01 28.69
CA THR A 211 -4.01 -5.02 29.37
C THR A 211 -3.94 -3.98 30.50
N LEU A 212 -4.62 -2.85 30.32
CA LEU A 212 -5.12 -2.10 31.46
C LEU A 212 -6.29 -2.90 32.03
N THR A 213 -5.97 -3.79 32.95
CA THR A 213 -6.92 -4.42 33.86
C THR A 213 -6.52 -4.05 35.28
N ALA A 214 -7.42 -3.30 35.94
CA ALA A 214 -7.43 -2.84 37.33
C ALA A 214 -6.38 -1.79 37.72
#